data_AF-A0A2W0AWQ0-F1
#
_entry.id   AF-A0A2W0AWQ0-F1
#
_cell.length_a   1.000
_cell.length_b   1.000
_cell.length_c   1.000
_cell.angle_alpha   90.00
_cell.angle_beta   90.00
_cell.angle_gamma   90.00
#
_symmetry.space_group_name_H-M   'P 1'
#
loop_
_entity.id
_entity.type
_entity.pdbx_description
1 polymer ?
#
loop_
_entity_poly.entity_id
_entity_poly.type
_entity_poly.pdbx_seq_one_letter_code
_entity_poly.pdbx_strand_id
1 'polypeptide(L)'
;MAVQSLHIVDGDSTAGSLRRAGFLKQGDILSWRDALCSGPVPGHKSLRQLSQLRSRFWTKGKRTREFDKRDAKLAQYAGYDEIVLWFSSDCTLCELSLIQLLSWFHEQKTPPVRLSWVQKHGGVLTAEQIVRAYAARKVFTARQIRAAVRAWHRFRSPSPAPLNRLLNSDLPVLPGIRNTVRWILREYPGARDGLSRLERTLLREIRSRGEISSVVAAVLATETVGDLFLFDLVERCASSKHPLVRVAETFGRLSYRSPVSLTDTGRRVLAGKADHIALNGVDRWLGGVHLSGNRVRWRWDERHQKIISGR
;
A
#
# COMPACT_ATOMS: atom_id res chain seq x y z
N MET A 1 -31.09 -10.11 20.50
CA MET A 1 -29.89 -9.40 20.98
C MET A 1 -29.33 -8.57 19.83
N ALA A 2 -28.86 -7.35 20.07
CA ALA A 2 -28.20 -6.56 19.03
C ALA A 2 -26.89 -7.25 18.61
N VAL A 3 -26.64 -7.34 17.30
CA VAL A 3 -25.45 -8.01 16.74
C VAL A 3 -24.21 -7.17 17.07
N GLN A 4 -23.32 -7.68 17.91
CA GLN A 4 -22.10 -6.99 18.28
C GLN A 4 -21.05 -7.17 17.17
N SER A 5 -20.73 -6.08 16.46
CA SER A 5 -19.86 -6.14 15.28
C SER A 5 -18.49 -5.49 15.49
N LEU A 6 -17.44 -6.04 14.89
CA LEU A 6 -16.15 -5.34 14.73
C LEU A 6 -16.02 -4.87 13.27
N HIS A 7 -16.03 -3.58 13.06
CA HIS A 7 -15.84 -2.95 11.76
C HIS A 7 -14.35 -2.63 11.55
N ILE A 8 -13.69 -3.40 10.70
CA ILE A 8 -12.30 -3.14 10.32
C ILE A 8 -12.29 -2.33 9.04
N VAL A 9 -11.65 -1.17 9.08
CA VAL A 9 -11.68 -0.17 8.00
C VAL A 9 -10.27 0.10 7.47
N ASP A 10 -10.20 0.48 6.20
CA ASP A 10 -8.96 0.84 5.50
C ASP A 10 -8.22 2.03 6.14
N GLY A 11 -8.94 3.04 6.62
CA GLY A 11 -8.36 4.22 7.26
C GLY A 11 -9.33 5.08 8.07
N ASP A 12 -8.80 6.15 8.66
CA ASP A 12 -9.53 6.98 9.62
C ASP A 12 -10.66 7.81 8.99
N SER A 13 -10.60 8.10 7.69
CA SER A 13 -11.71 8.74 6.97
C SER A 13 -12.97 7.85 6.99
N THR A 14 -12.82 6.58 6.60
CA THR A 14 -13.89 5.57 6.70
C THR A 14 -14.35 5.40 8.14
N ALA A 15 -13.42 5.33 9.10
CA ALA A 15 -13.76 5.25 10.53
C ALA A 15 -14.65 6.42 10.97
N GLY A 16 -14.32 7.65 10.56
CA GLY A 16 -15.09 8.85 10.85
C GLY A 16 -16.51 8.81 10.26
N SER A 17 -16.66 8.35 9.02
CA SER A 17 -17.97 8.17 8.40
C SER A 17 -18.84 7.14 9.12
N LEU A 18 -18.26 6.00 9.53
CA LEU A 18 -18.99 4.98 10.32
C LEU A 18 -19.43 5.51 11.68
N ARG A 19 -18.58 6.30 12.36
CA ARG A 19 -18.93 6.94 13.63
C ARG A 19 -20.13 7.87 13.48
N ARG A 20 -20.11 8.74 12.45
CA ARG A 20 -21.24 9.64 12.14
C ARG A 20 -22.52 8.86 11.81
N ALA A 21 -22.40 7.71 11.16
CA ALA A 21 -23.51 6.83 10.86
C ALA A 21 -24.00 5.98 12.06
N GLY A 22 -23.42 6.14 13.25
CA GLY A 22 -23.91 5.52 14.49
C GLY A 22 -23.40 4.11 14.77
N PHE A 23 -22.39 3.60 14.04
CA PHE A 23 -21.91 2.22 14.16
C PHE A 23 -21.17 1.90 15.47
N LEU A 24 -20.86 2.90 16.30
CA LEU A 24 -20.31 2.68 17.65
C LEU A 24 -21.38 2.29 18.68
N LYS A 25 -22.68 2.40 18.36
CA LYS A 25 -23.75 2.06 19.31
C LYS A 25 -23.87 0.54 19.52
N GLN A 26 -23.41 -0.26 18.56
CA GLN A 26 -23.57 -1.73 18.53
C GLN A 26 -22.32 -2.41 17.93
N GLY A 27 -21.14 -1.93 18.32
CA GLY A 27 -19.90 -2.47 17.80
C GLY A 27 -18.70 -1.58 18.02
N ASP A 28 -17.57 -2.04 17.50
CA ASP A 28 -16.29 -1.36 17.55
C ASP A 28 -15.78 -1.04 16.15
N ILE A 29 -14.96 0.00 16.03
CA ILE A 29 -14.31 0.39 14.77
C ILE A 29 -12.80 0.30 14.94
N LEU A 30 -12.15 -0.46 14.08
CA LEU A 30 -10.70 -0.68 14.04
C LEU A 30 -10.11 -0.20 12.71
N SER A 31 -9.38 0.91 12.73
CA SER A 31 -8.62 1.38 11.57
C SER A 31 -7.34 0.55 11.38
N TRP A 32 -7.15 -0.07 10.21
CA TRP A 32 -6.01 -0.97 9.97
C TRP A 32 -4.66 -0.24 9.83
N ARG A 33 -4.68 0.94 9.20
CA ARG A 33 -3.58 1.95 9.19
C ARG A 33 -2.18 1.41 8.87
N ASP A 34 -2.03 0.52 7.90
CA ASP A 34 -0.71 0.09 7.43
C ASP A 34 -0.65 0.04 5.90
N ALA A 35 0.07 0.99 5.29
CA ALA A 35 0.26 1.04 3.84
C ALA A 35 1.31 0.02 3.40
N LEU A 36 0.87 -1.21 3.15
CA LEU A 36 1.73 -2.35 2.82
C LEU A 36 2.45 -2.23 1.48
N CYS A 37 2.12 -1.25 0.64
CA CYS A 37 2.79 -0.98 -0.63
C CYS A 37 4.24 -0.48 -0.48
N SER A 38 4.63 -0.08 0.73
CA SER A 38 5.97 0.41 1.06
C SER A 38 6.47 -0.23 2.35
N GLY A 39 7.76 -0.55 2.40
CA GLY A 39 8.42 -1.12 3.56
C GLY A 39 8.30 -2.65 3.65
N PRO A 40 8.97 -3.27 4.65
CA PRO A 40 9.21 -4.70 4.66
C PRO A 40 7.96 -5.53 5.02
N VAL A 41 7.72 -6.59 4.27
CA VAL A 41 6.65 -7.59 4.54
C VAL A 41 7.18 -9.03 4.33
N PRO A 42 8.24 -9.46 5.04
CA PRO A 42 8.87 -10.77 4.82
C PRO A 42 7.95 -11.93 5.22
N GLY A 43 7.96 -13.02 4.44
CA GLY A 43 7.07 -14.18 4.58
C GLY A 43 7.18 -14.97 5.88
N HIS A 44 8.33 -14.97 6.54
CA HIS A 44 8.60 -15.78 7.73
C HIS A 44 8.11 -15.18 9.06
N LYS A 45 7.47 -13.99 9.04
CA LYS A 45 7.05 -13.28 10.25
C LYS A 45 5.58 -13.53 10.60
N SER A 46 5.26 -13.72 11.87
CA SER A 46 3.86 -13.65 12.35
C SER A 46 3.31 -12.24 12.22
N LEU A 47 1.99 -12.05 12.37
CA LEU A 47 1.39 -10.71 12.38
C LEU A 47 2.06 -9.80 13.42
N ARG A 48 2.26 -10.28 14.66
CA ARG A 48 2.92 -9.52 15.73
C ARG A 48 4.34 -9.10 15.36
N GLN A 49 5.14 -10.01 14.82
CA GLN A 49 6.51 -9.71 14.39
C GLN A 49 6.54 -8.74 13.20
N LEU A 50 5.59 -8.89 12.28
CA LEU A 50 5.41 -7.96 11.17
C LEU A 50 5.04 -6.57 11.72
N SER A 51 4.04 -6.45 12.58
CA SER A 51 3.64 -5.20 13.22
C SER A 51 4.80 -4.47 13.91
N GLN A 52 5.66 -5.18 14.65
CA GLN A 52 6.86 -4.56 15.24
C GLN A 52 7.83 -4.01 14.19
N LEU A 53 8.07 -4.79 13.12
CA LEU A 53 8.91 -4.37 12.00
C LEU A 53 8.32 -3.15 11.27
N ARG A 54 7.01 -3.18 11.01
CA ARG A 54 6.25 -2.10 10.36
C ARG A 54 6.26 -0.83 11.23
N SER A 55 6.13 -0.97 12.55
CA SER A 55 6.21 0.15 13.48
C SER A 55 7.58 0.82 13.43
N ARG A 56 8.67 0.04 13.40
CA ARG A 56 10.03 0.59 13.21
C ARG A 56 10.17 1.30 11.87
N PHE A 57 9.67 0.68 10.79
CA PHE A 57 9.73 1.27 9.45
C PHE A 57 9.07 2.65 9.40
N TRP A 58 7.80 2.76 9.81
CA TRP A 58 7.05 4.02 9.75
C TRP A 58 7.58 5.11 10.67
N THR A 59 8.22 4.71 11.77
CA THR A 59 8.72 5.66 12.77
C THR A 59 10.21 5.92 12.67
N LYS A 60 10.85 5.49 11.56
CA LYS A 60 12.30 5.61 11.35
C LYS A 60 13.10 5.08 12.55
N GLY A 61 12.67 3.92 13.08
CA GLY A 61 13.28 3.24 14.22
C GLY A 61 12.85 3.71 15.61
N LYS A 62 12.09 4.82 15.72
CA LYS A 62 11.77 5.45 17.02
C LYS A 62 10.82 4.65 17.89
N ARG A 63 9.92 3.85 17.30
CA ARG A 63 8.87 3.12 18.01
C ARG A 63 8.74 1.69 17.47
N THR A 64 8.28 0.79 18.32
CA THR A 64 8.13 -0.65 17.99
C THR A 64 6.72 -1.19 18.25
N ARG A 65 5.83 -0.36 18.81
CA ARG A 65 4.54 -0.75 19.38
C ARG A 65 3.35 0.04 18.83
N GLU A 66 3.53 0.75 17.70
CA GLU A 66 2.45 1.56 17.10
C GLU A 66 1.19 0.76 16.77
N PHE A 67 1.36 -0.54 16.51
CA PHE A 67 0.28 -1.44 16.14
C PHE A 67 -0.18 -2.35 17.29
N ASP A 68 0.42 -2.29 18.49
CA ASP A 68 0.09 -3.18 19.60
C ASP A 68 -1.40 -3.09 19.97
N LYS A 69 -1.95 -1.87 20.06
CA LYS A 69 -3.38 -1.65 20.35
C LYS A 69 -4.28 -2.21 19.23
N ARG A 70 -3.86 -2.07 17.97
CA ARG A 70 -4.61 -2.58 16.81
C ARG A 70 -4.65 -4.10 16.83
N ASP A 71 -3.49 -4.72 17.02
CA ASP A 71 -3.34 -6.18 17.02
C ASP A 71 -4.06 -6.80 18.23
N ALA A 72 -3.99 -6.16 19.40
CA ALA A 72 -4.72 -6.59 20.59
C ALA A 72 -6.24 -6.54 20.37
N LYS A 73 -6.75 -5.49 19.71
CA LYS A 73 -8.17 -5.39 19.37
C LYS A 73 -8.58 -6.44 18.34
N LEU A 74 -7.77 -6.68 17.31
CA LEU A 74 -8.01 -7.73 16.34
C LEU A 74 -8.07 -9.12 17.00
N ALA A 75 -7.19 -9.40 17.97
CA ALA A 75 -7.17 -10.67 18.69
C ALA A 75 -8.46 -10.98 19.47
N GLN A 76 -9.29 -9.96 19.74
CA GLN A 76 -10.60 -10.11 20.40
C GLN A 76 -11.73 -10.47 19.41
N TYR A 77 -11.43 -10.73 18.13
CA TYR A 77 -12.44 -10.99 17.08
C TYR A 77 -13.48 -12.07 17.46
N ALA A 78 -13.09 -13.09 18.23
CA ALA A 78 -13.97 -14.17 18.64
C ALA A 78 -15.10 -13.73 19.59
N GLY A 79 -14.99 -12.55 20.20
CA GLY A 79 -16.03 -11.95 21.03
C GLY A 79 -17.10 -11.18 20.25
N TYR A 80 -17.05 -11.16 18.92
CA TYR A 80 -18.02 -10.48 18.06
C TYR A 80 -18.86 -11.49 17.28
N ASP A 81 -20.14 -11.15 17.10
CA ASP A 81 -21.07 -11.91 16.27
C ASP A 81 -20.74 -11.77 14.77
N GLU A 82 -20.16 -10.63 14.39
CA GLU A 82 -19.80 -10.34 13.01
C GLU A 82 -18.54 -9.47 12.91
N ILE A 83 -17.63 -9.88 12.02
CA ILE A 83 -16.51 -9.06 11.57
C ILE A 83 -16.85 -8.49 10.20
N VAL A 84 -16.75 -7.17 10.06
CA VAL A 84 -17.14 -6.46 8.83
C VAL A 84 -15.94 -5.72 8.29
N LEU A 85 -15.46 -6.15 7.12
CA LEU A 85 -14.31 -5.55 6.44
C LEU A 85 -14.81 -4.50 5.44
N TRP A 86 -14.42 -3.25 5.63
CA TRP A 86 -14.75 -2.12 4.76
C TRP A 86 -13.57 -1.78 3.85
N PHE A 87 -13.51 -2.45 2.69
CA PHE A 87 -12.42 -2.31 1.72
C PHE A 87 -13.02 -2.24 0.31
N SER A 88 -12.83 -1.09 -0.36
CA SER A 88 -13.30 -0.90 -1.73
C SER A 88 -12.51 -1.74 -2.73
N SER A 89 -13.19 -2.30 -3.73
CA SER A 89 -12.53 -2.93 -4.90
C SER A 89 -11.73 -1.92 -5.74
N ASP A 90 -12.08 -0.64 -5.64
CA ASP A 90 -11.50 0.43 -6.45
C ASP A 90 -10.28 1.06 -5.77
N CYS A 91 -10.08 0.80 -4.47
CA CYS A 91 -8.87 1.21 -3.77
C CYS A 91 -7.78 0.14 -3.96
N THR A 92 -6.94 0.36 -4.97
CA THR A 92 -5.87 -0.59 -5.37
C THR A 92 -5.00 -1.01 -4.18
N LEU A 93 -4.59 -0.09 -3.31
CA LEU A 93 -3.68 -0.45 -2.21
C LEU A 93 -4.37 -1.01 -0.97
N CYS A 94 -5.66 -0.74 -0.80
CA CYS A 94 -6.46 -1.29 0.30
C CYS A 94 -6.58 -2.82 0.20
N GLU A 95 -6.48 -3.38 -1.02
CA GLU A 95 -6.51 -4.82 -1.26
C GLU A 95 -5.40 -5.57 -0.52
N LEU A 96 -4.21 -4.97 -0.31
CA LEU A 96 -3.12 -5.60 0.43
C LEU A 96 -3.49 -5.83 1.91
N SER A 97 -4.18 -4.85 2.52
CA SER A 97 -4.69 -4.95 3.89
C SER A 97 -5.82 -5.98 3.98
N LEU A 98 -6.70 -6.01 2.97
CA LEU A 98 -7.76 -7.00 2.89
C LEU A 98 -7.20 -8.43 2.85
N ILE A 99 -6.25 -8.72 1.95
CA ILE A 99 -5.67 -10.07 1.85
C ILE A 99 -4.86 -10.46 3.09
N GLN A 100 -4.22 -9.50 3.76
CA GLN A 100 -3.55 -9.74 5.06
C GLN A 100 -4.55 -10.20 6.12
N LEU A 101 -5.66 -9.47 6.27
CA LEU A 101 -6.70 -9.78 7.25
C LEU A 101 -7.36 -11.13 6.96
N LEU A 102 -7.72 -11.39 5.70
CA LEU A 102 -8.31 -12.67 5.31
C LEU A 102 -7.35 -13.84 5.53
N SER A 103 -6.04 -13.66 5.25
CA SER A 103 -5.05 -14.68 5.57
C SER A 103 -4.92 -14.90 7.07
N TRP A 104 -4.90 -13.83 7.86
CA TRP A 104 -4.81 -13.93 9.31
C TRP A 104 -6.01 -14.65 9.93
N PHE A 105 -7.25 -14.32 9.51
CA PHE A 105 -8.45 -15.01 9.98
C PHE A 105 -8.45 -16.49 9.58
N HIS A 106 -7.93 -16.83 8.40
CA HIS A 106 -7.82 -18.22 7.95
C HIS A 106 -6.83 -19.04 8.79
N GLU A 107 -5.81 -18.40 9.36
CA GLU A 107 -4.80 -19.04 10.22
C GLU A 107 -5.27 -19.23 11.68
N GLN A 108 -6.41 -18.66 12.07
CA GLN A 108 -6.91 -18.80 13.44
C GLN A 108 -7.52 -20.17 13.69
N LYS A 109 -7.37 -20.67 14.93
CA LYS A 109 -7.98 -21.95 15.36
C LYS A 109 -9.50 -21.93 15.26
N THR A 110 -10.11 -20.78 15.56
CA THR A 110 -11.55 -20.56 15.53
C THR A 110 -11.85 -19.53 14.44
N PRO A 111 -12.67 -19.85 13.42
CA PRO A 111 -13.06 -18.85 12.43
C PRO A 111 -13.98 -17.80 13.09
N PRO A 112 -14.04 -16.57 12.54
CA PRO A 112 -15.10 -15.62 12.92
C PRO A 112 -16.49 -16.24 12.72
N VAL A 113 -17.43 -15.93 13.62
CA VAL A 113 -18.84 -16.36 13.51
C VAL A 113 -19.42 -15.96 12.15
N ARG A 114 -19.16 -14.73 11.73
CA ARG A 114 -19.50 -14.22 10.41
C ARG A 114 -18.43 -13.23 9.95
N LEU A 115 -18.00 -13.35 8.69
CA LEU A 115 -17.03 -12.46 8.07
C LEU A 115 -17.63 -11.84 6.81
N SER A 116 -17.96 -10.55 6.89
CA SER A 116 -18.67 -9.81 5.84
C SER A 116 -17.79 -8.75 5.20
N TRP A 117 -18.11 -8.42 3.95
CA TRP A 117 -17.42 -7.47 3.11
C TRP A 117 -18.35 -6.34 2.68
N VAL A 118 -17.92 -5.11 2.92
CA VAL A 118 -18.46 -3.91 2.27
C VAL A 118 -17.46 -3.43 1.23
N GLN A 119 -17.84 -3.54 -0.05
CA GLN A 119 -17.05 -3.16 -1.22
C GLN A 119 -17.18 -1.68 -1.58
N LYS A 120 -17.12 -0.79 -0.58
CA LYS A 120 -17.21 0.66 -0.78
C LYS A 120 -16.19 1.37 0.08
N HIS A 121 -15.62 2.44 -0.45
CA HIS A 121 -14.73 3.31 0.33
C HIS A 121 -15.60 4.26 1.16
N GLY A 122 -15.69 4.01 2.47
CA GLY A 122 -16.62 4.75 3.32
C GLY A 122 -16.22 6.20 3.59
N GLY A 123 -14.96 6.57 3.36
CA GLY A 123 -14.47 7.93 3.58
C GLY A 123 -15.18 9.02 2.75
N VAL A 124 -15.81 8.65 1.63
CA VAL A 124 -16.53 9.58 0.75
C VAL A 124 -18.06 9.47 0.84
N LEU A 125 -18.56 8.60 1.72
CA LEU A 125 -20.00 8.31 1.83
C LEU A 125 -20.68 9.14 2.92
N THR A 126 -21.92 9.54 2.66
CA THR A 126 -22.81 10.09 3.70
C THR A 126 -23.22 9.02 4.70
N ALA A 127 -23.80 9.42 5.84
CA ALA A 127 -24.27 8.47 6.85
C ALA A 127 -25.31 7.48 6.29
N GLU A 128 -26.26 7.97 5.48
CA GLU A 128 -27.29 7.15 4.84
C GLU A 128 -26.68 6.16 3.84
N GLN A 129 -25.68 6.61 3.07
CA GLN A 129 -24.95 5.74 2.15
C GLN A 129 -24.15 4.66 2.87
N ILE A 130 -23.55 4.96 4.03
CA ILE A 130 -22.90 3.96 4.89
C ILE A 130 -23.91 2.90 5.35
N VAL A 131 -25.08 3.31 5.84
CA VAL A 131 -26.13 2.39 6.29
C VAL A 131 -26.59 1.48 5.13
N ARG A 132 -26.81 2.04 3.94
CA ARG A 132 -27.16 1.26 2.74
C ARG A 132 -26.05 0.29 2.33
N ALA A 133 -24.80 0.74 2.34
CA ALA A 133 -23.65 -0.11 2.01
C ALA A 133 -23.48 -1.27 3.01
N TYR A 134 -23.71 -1.00 4.29
CA TYR A 134 -23.71 -2.00 5.34
C TYR A 134 -24.84 -3.03 5.15
N ALA A 135 -26.05 -2.57 4.83
CA ALA A 135 -27.18 -3.47 4.55
C ALA A 135 -26.92 -4.38 3.34
N ALA A 136 -26.21 -3.89 2.33
CA ALA A 136 -25.84 -4.64 1.12
C ALA A 136 -24.56 -5.49 1.25
N ARG A 137 -23.97 -5.57 2.45
CA ARG A 137 -22.72 -6.33 2.67
C ARG A 137 -22.90 -7.81 2.34
N LYS A 138 -21.81 -8.44 1.89
CA LYS A 138 -21.81 -9.86 1.49
C LYS A 138 -20.89 -10.66 2.40
N VAL A 139 -21.24 -11.90 2.71
CA VAL A 139 -20.33 -12.81 3.42
C VAL A 139 -19.21 -13.25 2.48
N PHE A 140 -17.97 -13.30 2.96
CA PHE A 140 -16.86 -13.83 2.18
C PHE A 140 -17.06 -15.32 1.91
N THR A 141 -16.88 -15.72 0.64
CA THR A 141 -16.88 -17.12 0.26
C THR A 141 -15.54 -17.78 0.61
N ALA A 142 -15.55 -19.09 0.87
CA ALA A 142 -14.31 -19.85 1.07
C ALA A 142 -13.33 -19.74 -0.11
N ARG A 143 -13.86 -19.60 -1.34
CA ARG A 143 -13.05 -19.40 -2.56
C ARG A 143 -12.30 -18.06 -2.54
N GLN A 144 -12.95 -16.99 -2.06
CA GLN A 144 -12.33 -15.66 -1.87
C GLN A 144 -11.23 -15.71 -0.81
N ILE A 145 -11.50 -16.31 0.34
CA ILE A 145 -10.53 -16.43 1.43
C ILE A 145 -9.28 -17.20 0.96
N ARG A 146 -9.46 -18.36 0.29
CA ARG A 146 -8.32 -19.12 -0.28
C ARG A 146 -7.53 -18.32 -1.30
N ALA A 147 -8.18 -17.50 -2.13
CA ALA A 147 -7.49 -16.64 -3.07
C ALA A 147 -6.67 -15.55 -2.36
N ALA A 148 -7.22 -14.95 -1.31
CA ALA A 148 -6.54 -13.94 -0.50
C ALA A 148 -5.30 -14.51 0.20
N VAL A 149 -5.41 -15.70 0.83
CA VAL A 149 -4.29 -16.42 1.44
C VAL A 149 -3.17 -16.64 0.43
N ARG A 150 -3.48 -17.17 -0.76
CA ARG A 150 -2.48 -17.37 -1.82
C ARG A 150 -1.82 -16.07 -2.27
N ALA A 151 -2.60 -14.99 -2.41
CA ALA A 151 -2.08 -13.69 -2.82
C ALA A 151 -1.16 -13.10 -1.74
N TRP A 152 -1.54 -13.20 -0.47
CA TRP A 152 -0.76 -12.72 0.67
C TRP A 152 0.61 -13.42 0.76
N HIS A 153 0.65 -14.75 0.70
CA HIS A 153 1.93 -15.47 0.71
C HIS A 153 2.83 -15.12 -0.49
N ARG A 154 2.26 -14.93 -1.67
CA ARG A 154 3.01 -14.54 -2.88
C ARG A 154 3.58 -13.13 -2.76
N PHE A 155 2.81 -12.19 -2.23
CA PHE A 155 3.26 -10.82 -1.97
C PHE A 155 4.43 -10.76 -0.98
N ARG A 156 4.45 -11.69 -0.01
CA ARG A 156 5.49 -11.79 1.03
C ARG A 156 6.69 -12.65 0.64
N SER A 157 6.72 -13.16 -0.58
CA SER A 157 7.83 -13.96 -1.07
C SER A 157 9.09 -13.10 -1.22
N PRO A 158 10.30 -13.64 -0.94
CA PRO A 158 11.57 -12.94 -1.19
C PRO A 158 11.92 -12.81 -2.69
N SER A 159 11.02 -13.21 -3.59
CA SER A 159 11.15 -13.04 -5.03
C SER A 159 9.85 -12.49 -5.62
N PRO A 160 9.91 -11.65 -6.67
CA PRO A 160 8.71 -11.21 -7.38
C PRO A 160 8.07 -12.31 -8.24
N ALA A 161 8.77 -13.42 -8.51
CA ALA A 161 8.31 -14.44 -9.44
C ALA A 161 6.93 -15.05 -9.08
N PRO A 162 6.63 -15.38 -7.80
CA PRO A 162 5.31 -15.88 -7.43
C PRO A 162 4.20 -14.83 -7.61
N LEU A 163 4.50 -13.56 -7.36
CA LEU A 163 3.57 -12.45 -7.56
C LEU A 163 3.32 -12.21 -9.05
N ASN A 164 4.35 -12.29 -9.89
CA ASN A 164 4.22 -12.21 -11.35
C ASN A 164 3.37 -13.37 -11.91
N ARG A 165 3.58 -14.61 -11.44
CA ARG A 165 2.74 -15.76 -11.84
C ARG A 165 1.27 -15.61 -11.43
N LEU A 166 0.97 -14.83 -10.39
CA LEU A 166 -0.39 -14.56 -9.96
C LEU A 166 -1.21 -13.89 -11.06
N LEU A 167 -0.60 -13.02 -11.88
CA LEU A 167 -1.27 -12.35 -12.99
C LEU A 167 -1.75 -13.33 -14.08
N ASN A 168 -1.13 -14.49 -14.20
CA ASN A 168 -1.51 -15.52 -15.16
C ASN A 168 -2.55 -16.50 -14.58
N SER A 169 -2.93 -16.34 -13.32
CA SER A 169 -3.96 -17.16 -12.68
C SER A 169 -5.36 -16.56 -12.90
N ASP A 170 -6.38 -17.41 -12.79
CA ASP A 170 -7.76 -16.96 -12.71
C ASP A 170 -8.01 -16.25 -11.36
N LEU A 171 -8.32 -14.95 -11.41
CA LEU A 171 -8.49 -14.07 -10.24
C LEU A 171 -9.88 -13.37 -10.11
N PRO A 172 -10.99 -13.80 -10.75
CA PRO A 172 -12.24 -13.04 -10.75
C PRO A 172 -12.85 -12.94 -9.35
N VAL A 173 -12.45 -13.81 -8.42
CA VAL A 173 -13.00 -13.87 -7.06
C VAL A 173 -12.58 -12.69 -6.18
N LEU A 174 -11.45 -12.04 -6.49
CA LEU A 174 -10.96 -10.85 -5.81
C LEU A 174 -10.68 -9.76 -6.85
N PRO A 175 -11.67 -8.90 -7.18
CA PRO A 175 -11.57 -7.98 -8.32
C PRO A 175 -10.38 -7.02 -8.23
N GLY A 176 -9.99 -6.58 -7.03
CA GLY A 176 -8.89 -5.63 -6.82
C GLY A 176 -7.48 -6.22 -6.97
N ILE A 177 -7.31 -7.54 -6.82
CA ILE A 177 -5.97 -8.13 -6.67
C ILE A 177 -5.12 -8.01 -7.94
N ARG A 178 -5.74 -8.14 -9.12
CA ARG A 178 -5.02 -8.03 -10.39
C ARG A 178 -4.43 -6.62 -10.57
N ASN A 179 -5.21 -5.59 -10.23
CA ASN A 179 -4.77 -4.20 -10.32
C ASN A 179 -3.67 -3.92 -9.29
N THR A 180 -3.84 -4.41 -8.07
CA THR A 180 -2.85 -4.31 -6.99
C THR A 180 -1.51 -4.92 -7.37
N VAL A 181 -1.52 -6.14 -7.92
CA VAL A 181 -0.31 -6.83 -8.36
C VAL A 181 0.37 -6.07 -9.49
N ARG A 182 -0.38 -5.63 -10.51
CA ARG A 182 0.17 -4.82 -11.61
C ARG A 182 0.80 -3.53 -11.09
N TRP A 183 0.14 -2.86 -10.15
CA TRP A 183 0.64 -1.65 -9.52
C TRP A 183 1.98 -1.92 -8.82
N ILE A 184 2.05 -2.94 -7.95
CA ILE A 184 3.27 -3.28 -7.20
C ILE A 184 4.43 -3.68 -8.13
N LEU A 185 4.16 -4.46 -9.19
CA LEU A 185 5.21 -4.88 -10.11
C LEU A 185 5.81 -3.71 -10.90
N ARG A 186 5.02 -2.68 -11.21
CA ARG A 186 5.50 -1.45 -11.85
C ARG A 186 6.32 -0.55 -10.91
N GLU A 187 6.27 -0.78 -9.60
CA GLU A 187 7.14 -0.08 -8.64
C GLU A 187 8.53 -0.71 -8.53
N TYR A 188 8.81 -1.81 -9.22
CA TYR A 188 10.19 -2.27 -9.38
C TYR A 188 10.98 -1.28 -10.27
N PRO A 189 12.30 -1.13 -10.06
CA PRO A 189 13.14 -0.27 -10.89
C PRO A 189 13.00 -0.61 -12.37
N GLY A 190 12.77 0.40 -13.20
CA GLY A 190 12.65 0.23 -14.64
C GLY A 190 13.92 -0.35 -15.26
N ALA A 191 13.76 -1.19 -16.28
CA ALA A 191 14.87 -1.78 -17.02
C ALA A 191 15.76 -0.73 -17.73
N ARG A 192 15.18 0.40 -18.12
CA ARG A 192 15.84 1.44 -18.92
C ARG A 192 16.52 2.55 -18.10
N ASP A 193 15.89 2.98 -17.02
CA ASP A 193 16.27 4.20 -16.27
C ASP A 193 16.40 3.97 -14.76
N GLY A 194 16.09 2.77 -14.26
CA GLY A 194 16.12 2.46 -12.84
C GLY A 194 15.05 3.14 -11.98
N LEU A 195 14.13 3.90 -12.57
CA LEU A 195 13.05 4.56 -11.83
C LEU A 195 11.89 3.59 -11.59
N SER A 196 11.28 3.64 -10.41
CA SER A 196 9.92 3.13 -10.19
C SER A 196 8.92 3.91 -11.05
N ARG A 197 7.74 3.33 -11.25
CA ARG A 197 6.65 4.04 -11.94
C ARG A 197 6.27 5.34 -11.24
N LEU A 198 6.07 5.35 -9.91
CA LEU A 198 5.75 6.59 -9.20
C LEU A 198 6.88 7.62 -9.24
N GLU A 199 8.14 7.21 -9.10
CA GLU A 199 9.29 8.11 -9.24
C GLU A 199 9.27 8.76 -10.64
N ARG A 200 9.05 7.97 -11.69
CA ARG A 200 8.95 8.47 -13.06
C ARG A 200 7.78 9.42 -13.26
N THR A 201 6.61 9.11 -12.70
CA THR A 201 5.45 10.00 -12.76
C THR A 201 5.74 11.33 -12.05
N LEU A 202 6.30 11.28 -10.83
CA LEU A 202 6.71 12.48 -10.09
C LEU A 202 7.69 13.34 -10.89
N LEU A 203 8.73 12.75 -11.46
CA LEU A 203 9.73 13.48 -12.25
C LEU A 203 9.13 14.12 -13.51
N ARG A 204 8.13 13.50 -14.14
CA ARG A 204 7.40 14.09 -15.27
C ARG A 204 6.56 15.28 -14.84
N GLU A 205 5.83 15.17 -13.73
CA GLU A 205 5.05 16.29 -13.20
C GLU A 205 5.97 17.45 -12.77
N ILE A 206 7.11 17.17 -12.13
CA ILE A 206 8.13 18.19 -11.76
C ILE A 206 8.73 18.87 -13.00
N ARG A 207 8.83 18.18 -14.13
CA ARG A 207 9.30 18.81 -15.37
C ARG A 207 8.31 19.85 -15.89
N SER A 208 7.01 19.61 -15.68
CA SER A 208 5.92 20.44 -16.19
C SER A 208 5.44 21.49 -15.19
N ARG A 209 5.82 21.37 -13.90
CA ARG A 209 5.30 22.17 -12.79
C ARG A 209 6.45 22.67 -11.92
N GLY A 210 6.32 23.87 -11.38
CA GLY A 210 7.36 24.50 -10.56
C GLY A 210 7.21 24.32 -9.05
N GLU A 211 6.09 23.79 -8.55
CA GLU A 211 5.76 23.75 -7.12
C GLU A 211 5.37 22.35 -6.65
N ILE A 212 5.85 21.93 -5.48
CA ILE A 212 5.62 20.58 -4.94
C ILE A 212 4.13 20.30 -4.74
N SER A 213 3.34 21.24 -4.22
CA SER A 213 1.90 21.04 -3.98
C SER A 213 1.16 20.67 -5.28
N SER A 214 1.46 21.38 -6.36
CA SER A 214 0.87 21.16 -7.69
C SER A 214 1.29 19.80 -8.26
N VAL A 215 2.55 19.43 -8.06
CA VAL A 215 3.09 18.11 -8.44
C VAL A 215 2.36 17.00 -7.68
N VAL A 216 2.30 17.09 -6.35
CA VAL A 216 1.67 16.07 -5.50
C VAL A 216 0.18 15.96 -5.81
N ALA A 217 -0.53 17.08 -5.96
CA ALA A 217 -1.94 17.10 -6.32
C ALA A 217 -2.20 16.41 -7.68
N ALA A 218 -1.37 16.67 -8.69
CA ALA A 218 -1.48 16.05 -9.99
C ALA A 218 -1.28 14.53 -9.94
N VAL A 219 -0.32 14.05 -9.15
CA VAL A 219 -0.10 12.62 -8.95
C VAL A 219 -1.27 12.00 -8.20
N LEU A 220 -1.75 12.61 -7.10
CA LEU A 220 -2.89 12.12 -6.31
C LEU A 220 -4.20 12.06 -7.10
N ALA A 221 -4.37 12.90 -8.12
CA ALA A 221 -5.55 12.84 -9.00
C ALA A 221 -5.64 11.52 -9.79
N THR A 222 -4.54 10.77 -9.91
CA THR A 222 -4.48 9.51 -10.68
C THR A 222 -3.98 8.32 -9.87
N GLU A 223 -3.62 8.52 -8.60
CA GLU A 223 -3.00 7.51 -7.74
C GLU A 223 -3.73 7.36 -6.41
N THR A 224 -3.72 6.14 -5.86
CA THR A 224 -4.35 5.83 -4.56
C THR A 224 -3.33 5.78 -3.41
N VAL A 225 -2.24 6.54 -3.49
CA VAL A 225 -1.22 6.65 -2.43
C VAL A 225 -1.49 7.83 -1.50
N GLY A 226 -0.87 7.81 -0.31
CA GLY A 226 -0.87 8.97 0.57
C GLY A 226 0.10 10.05 0.09
N ASP A 227 -0.21 11.31 0.37
CA ASP A 227 0.62 12.47 0.06
C ASP A 227 2.01 12.38 0.72
N LEU A 228 2.09 11.98 2.00
CA LEU A 228 3.35 11.78 2.73
C LEU A 228 4.30 10.80 2.02
N PHE A 229 3.74 9.80 1.33
CA PHE A 229 4.55 8.87 0.54
C PHE A 229 5.18 9.55 -0.67
N LEU A 230 4.47 10.46 -1.32
CA LEU A 230 4.97 11.24 -2.45
C LEU A 230 6.02 12.27 -2.00
N PHE A 231 5.81 12.93 -0.85
CA PHE A 231 6.82 13.83 -0.27
C PHE A 231 8.12 13.09 0.05
N ASP A 232 8.03 11.91 0.66
CA ASP A 232 9.18 11.06 0.96
C ASP A 232 9.93 10.59 -0.31
N LEU A 233 9.21 10.36 -1.42
CA LEU A 233 9.84 10.10 -2.72
C LEU A 233 10.60 11.32 -3.26
N VAL A 234 10.02 12.52 -3.17
CA VAL A 234 10.70 13.76 -3.59
C VAL A 234 11.94 14.01 -2.73
N GLU A 235 11.81 13.86 -1.40
CA GLU A 235 12.92 14.01 -0.46
C GLU A 235 14.06 13.04 -0.77
N ARG A 236 13.77 11.76 -1.05
CA ARG A 236 14.78 10.78 -1.49
C ARG A 236 15.45 11.18 -2.80
N CYS A 237 14.69 11.66 -3.78
CA CYS A 237 15.24 12.12 -5.06
C CYS A 237 16.16 13.32 -4.88
N ALA A 238 15.85 14.21 -3.94
CA ALA A 238 16.62 15.42 -3.64
C ALA A 238 17.90 15.13 -2.83
N SER A 239 17.83 14.18 -1.89
CA SER A 239 18.91 13.86 -0.94
C SER A 239 19.87 12.76 -1.40
N SER A 240 19.61 12.15 -2.58
CA SER A 240 20.49 11.12 -3.14
C SER A 240 21.87 11.65 -3.56
N LYS A 241 22.87 10.75 -3.68
CA LYS A 241 24.26 11.10 -4.05
C LYS A 241 24.36 11.90 -5.36
N HIS A 242 23.55 11.52 -6.36
CA HIS A 242 23.35 12.28 -7.59
C HIS A 242 21.88 12.72 -7.64
N PRO A 243 21.53 13.88 -7.05
CA PRO A 243 20.15 14.33 -6.92
C PRO A 243 19.43 14.36 -8.25
N LEU A 244 18.20 13.84 -8.30
CA LEU A 244 17.34 13.91 -9.49
C LEU A 244 16.51 15.20 -9.52
N VAL A 245 16.24 15.77 -8.35
CA VAL A 245 15.43 16.98 -8.19
C VAL A 245 16.16 17.97 -7.30
N ARG A 246 15.90 19.26 -7.53
CA ARG A 246 16.34 20.36 -6.67
C ARG A 246 15.10 21.00 -6.05
N VAL A 247 15.12 21.15 -4.74
CA VAL A 247 14.10 21.88 -3.96
C VAL A 247 14.75 23.11 -3.37
N ALA A 248 14.14 24.28 -3.53
CA ALA A 248 14.76 25.56 -3.17
C ALA A 248 14.91 25.78 -1.65
N GLU A 249 14.02 25.20 -0.84
CA GLU A 249 14.07 25.31 0.63
C GLU A 249 14.30 23.93 1.23
N THR A 250 15.50 23.68 1.73
CA THR A 250 15.83 22.45 2.47
C THR A 250 16.22 22.81 3.89
N PHE A 251 15.26 22.89 4.82
CA PHE A 251 15.45 22.53 6.23
C PHE A 251 14.12 22.21 6.92
N GLY A 252 14.03 21.04 7.55
CA GLY A 252 13.04 20.69 8.58
C GLY A 252 11.77 19.95 8.15
N ARG A 253 11.18 20.31 7.01
CA ARG A 253 10.04 19.65 6.34
C ARG A 253 9.84 20.32 4.98
N LEU A 254 9.68 19.56 3.90
CA LEU A 254 9.30 20.13 2.60
C LEU A 254 8.08 21.03 2.80
N SER A 255 8.22 22.33 2.56
CA SER A 255 7.04 23.19 2.45
C SER A 255 6.29 22.73 1.21
N TYR A 256 4.97 22.55 1.34
CA TYR A 256 4.13 22.19 0.20
C TYR A 256 4.30 23.19 -0.95
N ARG A 257 4.69 24.44 -0.64
CA ARG A 257 4.91 25.52 -1.62
C ARG A 257 6.34 25.66 -2.12
N SER A 258 7.28 24.80 -1.69
CA SER A 258 8.66 24.95 -2.12
C SER A 258 8.78 24.77 -3.64
N PRO A 259 9.52 25.67 -4.33
CA PRO A 259 9.86 25.47 -5.73
C PRO A 259 10.64 24.18 -5.95
N VAL A 260 10.30 23.44 -6.99
CA VAL A 260 10.92 22.15 -7.36
C VAL A 260 11.25 22.13 -8.85
N SER A 261 12.39 21.54 -9.19
CA SER A 261 12.85 21.40 -10.58
C SER A 261 13.69 20.13 -10.76
N LEU A 262 13.77 19.63 -11.99
CA LEU A 262 14.72 18.56 -12.32
C LEU A 262 16.16 19.08 -12.36
N THR A 263 17.09 18.30 -11.84
CA THR A 263 18.53 18.51 -12.10
C THR A 263 18.91 17.96 -13.47
N ASP A 264 20.14 18.22 -13.93
CA ASP A 264 20.65 17.58 -15.16
C ASP A 264 20.70 16.05 -15.04
N THR A 265 21.03 15.53 -13.87
CA THR A 265 20.94 14.08 -13.60
C THR A 265 19.50 13.60 -13.73
N GLY A 266 18.53 14.29 -13.12
CA GLY A 266 17.11 13.98 -13.24
C GLY A 266 16.61 13.95 -14.68
N ARG A 267 17.02 14.95 -15.48
CA ARG A 267 16.70 15.00 -16.92
C ARG A 267 17.30 13.83 -17.69
N ARG A 268 18.57 13.49 -17.45
CA ARG A 268 19.25 12.35 -18.11
C ARG A 268 18.60 11.01 -17.73
N VAL A 269 18.33 10.80 -16.44
CA VAL A 269 17.66 9.59 -15.95
C VAL A 269 16.25 9.48 -16.56
N LEU A 270 15.45 10.55 -16.52
CA LEU A 270 14.09 10.54 -17.09
C LEU A 270 14.08 10.30 -18.62
N ALA A 271 15.14 10.74 -19.33
CA ALA A 271 15.34 10.44 -20.75
C ALA A 271 15.86 9.01 -21.02
N GLY A 272 16.16 8.23 -19.97
CA GLY A 272 16.78 6.91 -20.06
C GLY A 272 18.21 6.93 -20.59
N LYS A 273 18.92 8.05 -20.39
CA LYS A 273 20.35 8.23 -20.71
C LYS A 273 21.26 7.90 -19.52
N ALA A 274 20.68 7.64 -18.36
CA ALA A 274 21.37 7.23 -17.13
C ALA A 274 20.44 6.33 -16.31
N ASP A 275 21.02 5.49 -15.44
CA ASP A 275 20.27 4.59 -14.58
C ASP A 275 20.30 5.08 -13.13
N HIS A 276 19.12 5.33 -12.55
CA HIS A 276 18.98 5.82 -11.18
C HIS A 276 19.61 4.89 -10.16
N ILE A 277 19.42 3.56 -10.30
CA ILE A 277 19.93 2.58 -9.35
C ILE A 277 21.45 2.50 -9.43
N ALA A 278 22.03 2.53 -10.63
CA ALA A 278 23.48 2.52 -10.80
C ALA A 278 24.12 3.75 -10.13
N LEU A 279 23.52 4.93 -10.29
CA LEU A 279 24.02 6.18 -9.73
C LEU A 279 23.82 6.27 -8.20
N ASN A 280 22.61 6.04 -7.73
CA ASN A 280 22.18 6.39 -6.37
C ASN A 280 21.95 5.18 -5.46
N GLY A 281 21.94 3.97 -6.02
CA GLY A 281 21.54 2.78 -5.29
C GLY A 281 20.05 2.78 -4.96
N VAL A 282 19.63 1.73 -4.26
CA VAL A 282 18.30 1.64 -3.63
C VAL A 282 18.43 0.90 -2.30
N ASP A 283 17.54 1.23 -1.38
CA ASP A 283 17.23 0.43 -0.19
C ASP A 283 15.71 0.50 0.00
N ARG A 284 15.00 -0.45 -0.62
CA ARG A 284 13.54 -0.43 -0.67
C ARG A 284 12.96 -1.83 -0.59
N TRP A 285 11.89 -1.96 0.18
CA TRP A 285 11.08 -3.16 0.23
C TRP A 285 9.82 -3.02 -0.62
N LEU A 286 9.50 -4.07 -1.37
CA LEU A 286 8.25 -4.25 -2.09
C LEU A 286 7.67 -5.61 -1.66
N GLY A 287 6.82 -5.57 -0.63
CA GLY A 287 6.33 -6.79 0.01
C GLY A 287 7.48 -7.57 0.66
N GLY A 288 7.63 -8.84 0.27
CA GLY A 288 8.71 -9.70 0.76
C GLY A 288 10.08 -9.49 0.10
N VAL A 289 10.15 -8.68 -0.96
CA VAL A 289 11.40 -8.46 -1.71
C VAL A 289 12.12 -7.23 -1.19
N HIS A 290 13.40 -7.40 -0.85
CA HIS A 290 14.30 -6.29 -0.51
C HIS A 290 15.20 -5.99 -1.71
N LEU A 291 15.09 -4.78 -2.23
CA LEU A 291 15.98 -4.23 -3.26
C LEU A 291 17.04 -3.39 -2.56
N SER A 292 18.31 -3.77 -2.69
CA SER A 292 19.43 -3.10 -2.04
C SER A 292 20.64 -2.94 -2.97
N GLY A 293 21.34 -1.80 -2.87
CA GLY A 293 22.59 -1.53 -3.56
C GLY A 293 22.44 -0.91 -4.95
N ASN A 294 23.55 -0.84 -5.70
CA ASN A 294 23.63 -0.17 -7.01
C ASN A 294 23.39 -1.12 -8.20
N ARG A 295 23.16 -2.40 -7.93
CA ARG A 295 22.77 -3.40 -8.92
C ARG A 295 21.67 -4.26 -8.33
N VAL A 296 20.49 -4.19 -8.92
CA VAL A 296 19.33 -4.98 -8.51
C VAL A 296 19.05 -6.08 -9.51
N ARG A 297 18.76 -7.27 -8.99
CA ARG A 297 18.45 -8.45 -9.80
C ARG A 297 17.17 -8.28 -10.61
N TRP A 298 16.13 -7.70 -10.01
CA TRP A 298 14.81 -7.63 -10.61
C TRP A 298 14.50 -6.22 -11.07
N ARG A 299 14.12 -6.11 -12.34
CA ARG A 299 13.72 -4.85 -12.97
C ARG A 299 12.39 -5.03 -13.71
N TRP A 300 11.64 -3.94 -13.81
CA TRP A 300 10.39 -3.90 -14.55
C TRP A 300 10.65 -3.56 -16.03
N ASP A 301 10.20 -4.42 -16.93
CA ASP A 301 10.17 -4.17 -18.36
C ASP A 301 8.79 -3.61 -18.74
N GLU A 302 8.74 -2.31 -18.96
CA GLU A 302 7.50 -1.59 -19.31
C GLU A 302 6.91 -2.09 -20.64
N ARG A 303 7.75 -2.44 -21.62
CA ARG A 303 7.30 -2.86 -22.95
C ARG A 303 6.60 -4.20 -22.90
N HIS A 304 7.16 -5.15 -22.15
CA HIS A 304 6.61 -6.51 -22.04
C HIS A 304 5.73 -6.72 -20.81
N GLN A 305 5.52 -5.68 -20.00
CA GLN A 305 4.76 -5.69 -18.75
C GLN A 305 5.10 -6.86 -17.82
N LYS A 306 6.40 -7.10 -17.61
CA LYS A 306 6.89 -8.21 -16.78
C LYS A 306 8.15 -7.83 -16.01
N ILE A 307 8.42 -8.58 -14.95
CA ILE A 307 9.72 -8.56 -14.27
C ILE A 307 10.75 -9.32 -15.11
N ILE A 308 11.90 -8.71 -15.32
CA ILE A 308 13.10 -9.35 -15.86
C ILE A 308 14.12 -9.54 -14.75
N SER A 309 14.87 -10.64 -14.80
CA SER A 309 16.01 -10.89 -13.91
C SER A 309 17.29 -10.62 -14.68
N GLY A 310 18.10 -9.68 -14.22
CA GLY A 310 19.53 -9.65 -14.56
C GLY A 310 20.21 -10.88 -13.98
N ARG A 311 21.24 -11.39 -14.67
CA ARG A 311 22.21 -12.32 -14.07
C ARG A 311 23.13 -11.54 -13.14
#